data_AF-A0A1W9SRH3-F1
#
_entry.id   AF-A0A1W9SRH3-F1
#
_cell.length_a   1.000
_cell.length_b   1.000
_cell.length_c   1.000
_cell.angle_alpha   90.00
_cell.angle_beta   90.00
_cell.angle_gamma   90.00
#
_symmetry.space_group_name_H-M   'P 1'
#
loop_
_entity.id
_entity.type
_entity.pdbx_description
1 polymer ?
#
loop_
_entity_poly.entity_id
_entity_poly.type
_entity_poly.pdbx_seq_one_letter_code
_entity_poly.pdbx_strand_id
1 'polypeptide(L)' 'MQDNSDEDYDAEVTASVLNIREDASSRAEKIADPLKKGTKLDIIETENNWYKVRTKVEGWVSKKYIKKIRN' A
#
# COMPACT_ATOMS: atom_id res chain seq x y z
N MET A 1 5.96 -19.84 20.05
CA MET A 1 6.97 -18.96 19.42
C MET A 1 6.65 -19.03 17.94
N GLN A 2 5.97 -18.01 17.41
CA GLN A 2 5.48 -18.04 16.04
C GLN A 2 6.51 -17.34 15.15
N ASP A 3 7.17 -18.20 14.38
CA ASP A 3 7.78 -18.02 13.06
C ASP A 3 8.75 -16.86 12.78
N ASN A 4 9.92 -17.26 12.29
CA ASN A 4 10.87 -16.41 11.62
C ASN A 4 10.41 -16.16 10.19
N SER A 5 11.04 -15.17 9.56
CA SER A 5 11.27 -15.03 8.13
C SER A 5 10.21 -14.28 7.29
N ASP A 6 10.75 -13.22 6.66
CA ASP A 6 10.51 -12.82 5.28
C ASP A 6 9.51 -11.68 5.02
N GLU A 7 10.13 -10.51 4.88
CA GLU A 7 9.61 -9.21 4.43
C GLU A 7 8.67 -8.52 5.42
N ASP A 8 9.19 -7.48 6.07
CA ASP A 8 8.54 -6.67 7.10
C ASP A 8 7.47 -5.76 6.48
N TYR A 9 6.46 -6.38 5.90
CA TYR A 9 5.34 -5.68 5.31
C TYR A 9 4.52 -5.01 6.40
N ASP A 10 4.69 -3.69 6.50
CA ASP A 10 3.96 -2.87 7.46
C ASP A 10 2.44 -2.89 7.24
N ALA A 11 1.96 -3.26 6.04
CA ALA A 11 0.55 -3.15 5.70
C ALA A 11 -0.01 -4.14 4.66
N GLU A 12 -1.34 -4.27 4.67
CA GLU A 12 -2.15 -5.09 3.77
C GLU A 12 -3.22 -4.25 3.06
N VAL A 13 -3.48 -4.55 1.79
CA VAL A 13 -4.63 -4.00 1.05
C VAL A 13 -5.92 -4.66 1.52
N THR A 14 -6.88 -3.85 1.96
CA THR A 14 -8.22 -4.33 2.34
C THR A 14 -9.28 -4.14 1.26
N ALA A 15 -9.03 -3.25 0.30
CA ALA A 15 -9.92 -3.03 -0.84
C ALA A 15 -9.80 -4.14 -1.90
N SER A 16 -10.90 -4.45 -2.58
CA SER A 16 -10.90 -5.40 -3.69
C SER A 16 -9.98 -4.96 -4.83
N VAL A 17 -9.91 -3.66 -5.09
CA VAL A 17 -9.13 -3.03 -6.16
C VAL A 17 -8.56 -1.72 -5.62
N LEU A 18 -7.24 -1.64 -5.42
CA LEU A 18 -6.55 -0.45 -4.95
C LEU A 18 -5.54 0.02 -6.01
N ASN A 19 -5.85 1.14 -6.66
CA ASN A 19 -4.96 1.71 -7.68
C ASN A 19 -3.79 2.45 -7.03
N ILE A 20 -2.59 2.24 -7.56
CA ILE A 20 -1.40 3.00 -7.23
C ILE A 20 -1.35 4.24 -8.13
N ARG A 21 -1.17 5.41 -7.53
CA ARG A 21 -1.09 6.68 -8.23
C ARG A 21 0.30 7.30 -8.11
N GLU A 22 0.64 8.17 -9.06
CA GLU A 22 1.92 8.88 -9.05
C GLU A 22 2.08 9.81 -7.84
N ASP A 23 0.95 10.38 -7.39
CA ASP A 23 0.92 11.42 -6.37
C ASP A 23 -0.24 11.19 -5.39
N ALA A 24 -0.18 11.83 -4.21
CA ALA A 24 -1.15 11.79 -3.13
C ALA A 24 -2.46 12.55 -3.49
N SER A 25 -2.98 12.33 -4.70
CA SER A 25 -4.12 13.03 -5.27
C SER A 25 -5.07 12.08 -5.99
N SER A 26 -6.38 12.31 -5.83
CA SER A 26 -7.41 11.56 -6.57
C SER A 26 -7.42 11.86 -8.07
N ARG A 27 -6.79 12.97 -8.48
CA ARG A 27 -6.64 13.39 -9.88
C ARG A 27 -5.34 12.88 -10.53
N ALA A 28 -4.40 12.34 -9.75
CA ALA A 28 -3.15 11.83 -10.28
C ALA A 28 -3.37 10.61 -11.18
N GLU A 29 -2.50 10.41 -12.16
CA GLU A 29 -2.57 9.25 -13.04
C GLU A 29 -2.24 7.95 -12.30
N LYS A 30 -2.77 6.85 -12.83
CA LYS A 30 -2.50 5.51 -12.31
C LYS A 30 -1.21 5.03 -12.96
N ILE A 31 -0.19 4.82 -12.15
CA ILE A 31 1.15 4.43 -12.63
C ILE A 31 1.40 2.93 -12.61
N ALA A 32 0.48 2.16 -12.01
CA ALA A 32 0.56 0.72 -11.99
C ALA A 32 -0.81 0.06 -11.88
N ASP A 33 -0.78 -1.26 -12.05
CA ASP A 33 -1.95 -2.11 -11.91
C ASP A 33 -2.54 -2.04 -10.50
N PRO A 34 -3.87 -2.21 -10.40
CA PRO A 34 -4.52 -2.25 -9.10
C PRO A 34 -4.04 -3.43 -8.26
N LEU A 35 -3.68 -3.13 -7.02
CA LEU A 35 -3.46 -4.11 -5.98
C LEU A 35 -4.78 -4.75 -5.59
N LYS A 36 -4.75 -6.06 -5.33
CA LYS A 36 -5.92 -6.83 -4.89
C LYS A 36 -5.97 -6.88 -3.37
N LYS A 37 -7.15 -7.20 -2.83
CA LYS A 37 -7.29 -7.47 -1.40
C LYS A 37 -6.33 -8.59 -0.97
N GLY A 38 -5.65 -8.40 0.16
CA GLY A 38 -4.65 -9.33 0.67
C GLY A 38 -3.24 -9.10 0.13
N THR A 39 -3.05 -8.15 -0.78
CA THR A 39 -1.69 -7.76 -1.20
C THR A 39 -0.97 -7.10 -0.03
N LYS A 40 0.25 -7.55 0.24
CA LYS A 40 1.15 -6.96 1.22
C LYS A 40 2.02 -5.89 0.57
N LEU A 41 2.34 -4.85 1.33
CA LEU A 41 3.08 -3.69 0.85
C LEU A 41 3.77 -2.97 2.01
N ASP A 42 4.88 -2.34 1.69
CA ASP A 42 5.65 -1.55 2.64
C ASP A 42 5.20 -0.11 2.59
N ILE A 43 4.88 0.49 3.73
CA ILE A 43 4.58 1.92 3.80
C ILE A 43 5.90 2.66 4.01
N ILE A 44 6.39 3.34 2.98
CA ILE A 44 7.59 4.17 3.08
C ILE A 44 7.26 5.52 3.72
N GLU A 45 6.12 6.09 3.32
CA GLU A 45 5.76 7.46 3.71
C GLU A 45 4.25 7.59 3.91
N THR A 46 3.86 8.56 4.72
CA THR A 46 2.46 8.88 4.97
C THR A 46 2.25 10.36 4.74
N GLU A 47 1.33 10.69 3.85
CA GLU A 47 1.00 12.08 3.55
C GLU A 47 -0.52 12.25 3.55
N ASN A 48 -1.02 13.08 4.47
CA ASN A 48 -2.43 13.37 4.63
C ASN A 48 -3.29 12.08 4.72
N ASN A 49 -4.02 11.75 3.65
CA ASN A 49 -4.91 10.59 3.53
C ASN A 49 -4.36 9.50 2.60
N TRP A 50 -3.06 9.56 2.29
CA TRP A 50 -2.37 8.65 1.40
C TRP A 50 -1.17 8.02 2.09
N TYR A 51 -0.88 6.79 1.69
CA TYR A 51 0.35 6.09 2.01
C TYR A 51 1.17 5.96 0.74
N LYS A 52 2.43 6.36 0.81
CA LYS A 52 3.41 6.02 -0.20
C LYS A 52 3.91 4.63 0.12
N VAL A 53 3.76 3.74 -0.85
CA VAL A 53 4.01 2.32 -0.66
C VAL A 53 5.00 1.84 -1.69
N ARG A 54 5.91 0.95 -1.26
CA ARG A 54 6.81 0.25 -2.16
C ARG A 54 6.28 -1.16 -2.35
N THR A 55 6.07 -1.52 -3.60
CA THR A 55 5.77 -2.90 -4.01
C THR A 55 6.72 -3.26 -5.16
N LYS A 56 6.20 -3.63 -6.33
CA LYS A 56 6.98 -3.66 -7.58
C LYS A 56 7.29 -2.26 -8.13
N VAL A 57 6.44 -1.30 -7.79
CA VAL A 57 6.60 0.12 -8.09
C VAL A 57 6.41 0.93 -6.81
N GLU A 58 6.89 2.16 -6.83
CA GLU A 58 6.61 3.15 -5.80
C GLU A 58 5.44 4.01 -6.22
N GLY A 59 4.51 4.23 -5.30
CA GLY A 59 3.44 5.19 -5.53
C GLY A 59 2.52 5.35 -4.34
N TRP A 60 1.48 6.13 -4.56
CA TRP A 60 0.55 6.54 -3.53
C TRP A 60 -0.74 5.75 -3.60
N VAL A 61 -1.18 5.27 -2.44
CA VAL A 61 -2.44 4.56 -2.25
C VAL A 61 -3.23 5.18 -1.12
N SER A 62 -4.57 5.10 -1.19
CA SER A 62 -5.40 5.72 -0.17
C SER A 62 -5.33 4.95 1.14
N LYS A 63 -5.03 5.65 2.22
CA LYS A 63 -4.94 5.12 3.59
C LYS A 63 -6.21 4.40 4.04
N LYS A 64 -7.38 4.81 3.52
CA LYS A 64 -8.67 4.19 3.84
C LYS A 64 -8.74 2.70 3.48
N TYR A 65 -7.96 2.29 2.48
CA TYR A 65 -7.99 0.94 1.92
C TYR A 65 -6.75 0.11 2.30
N ILE A 66 -5.96 0.63 3.24
CA ILE A 66 -4.75 -0.01 3.75
C ILE A 66 -4.93 -0.28 5.23
N LYS A 67 -4.65 -1.51 5.64
CA LYS A 67 -4.62 -1.92 7.04
C LYS A 67 -3.17 -2.14 7.44
N LYS A 68 -2.68 -1.35 8.38
CA LYS A 68 -1.37 -1.60 9.00
C LYS A 68 -1.45 -2.92 9.78
N ILE A 69 -0.54 -3.84 9.48
CA ILE A 69 -0.51 -5.18 10.08
C ILE A 69 0.34 -5.16 11.36
N ARG A 70 1.37 -4.31 11.41
CA ARG A 70 2.41 -4.21 12.46
C ARG A 70 2.05 -4.89 13.80
N ASN A 71 2.78 -5.98 14.09
CA ASN A 71 2.72 -6.80 15.31
C ASN A 71 3.99 -6.63 16.14
#